data_AF-A0A0P9TKW8-F1
#
_entry.id   AF-A0A0P9TKW8-F1
#
_cell.length_a   1.000
_cell.length_b   1.000
_cell.length_c   1.000
_cell.angle_alpha   90.00
_cell.angle_beta   90.00
_cell.angle_gamma   90.00
#
_symmetry.space_group_name_H-M   'P 1'
#
loop_
_entity.id
_entity.type
_entity.pdbx_description
1 polymer ?
#
loop_
_entity_poly.entity_id
_entity_poly.type
_entity_poly.pdbx_seq_one_letter_code
_entity_poly.pdbx_strand_id
1 'polypeptide(L)' 'MVNYAALSRLVHDSAYAHGGSISAEHGIGQRKRDMLTDYKSPVELDLMHRIKHALDPLNLLNPGKVLEART' A
#
# COMPACT_ATOMS: atom_id res chain seq x y z
N MET A 1 2.42 9.16 -19.17
CA MET A 1 3.64 8.47 -19.66
C MET A 1 3.34 6.98 -19.73
N VAL A 2 3.31 6.40 -20.92
CA VAL A 2 2.84 5.02 -21.20
C VAL A 2 3.62 3.94 -20.41
N ASN A 3 4.86 4.22 -19.97
CA ASN A 3 5.73 3.21 -19.35
C ASN A 3 5.93 3.36 -17.83
N TYR A 4 5.31 4.35 -17.18
CA TYR A 4 5.61 4.65 -15.76
C TYR A 4 5.29 3.47 -14.83
N ALA A 5 4.10 2.87 -14.95
CA ALA A 5 3.67 1.78 -14.07
C ALA A 5 4.57 0.55 -14.19
N ALA A 6 4.93 0.17 -15.42
CA ALA A 6 5.82 -0.96 -15.68
C ALA A 6 7.23 -0.72 -15.10
N LEU A 7 7.80 0.47 -15.33
CA LEU A 7 9.10 0.84 -14.76
C LEU A 7 9.07 0.89 -13.23
N SER A 8 8.01 1.46 -12.65
CA SER A 8 7.85 1.53 -11.20
C SER A 8 7.81 0.15 -10.56
N ARG A 9 7.11 -0.80 -11.20
CA ARG A 9 7.07 -2.20 -10.74
C ARG A 9 8.45 -2.84 -10.76
N LEU A 10 9.19 -2.73 -11.88
CA LEU A 10 10.54 -3.28 -11.99
C LEU A 10 11.49 -2.73 -10.91
N VAL A 11 11.42 -1.42 -10.63
CA VAL A 11 12.24 -0.78 -9.58
C VAL A 11 11.84 -1.28 -8.19
N HIS A 12 10.54 -1.38 -7.90
CA HIS A 12 10.04 -1.84 -6.61
C HIS A 12 10.33 -3.32 -6.36
N ASP A 13 10.20 -4.18 -7.38
CA ASP A 13 10.56 -5.60 -7.32
C ASP A 13 12.05 -5.76 -7.00
N SER A 14 12.91 -5.00 -7.66
CA SER A 14 14.36 -5.00 -7.39
C SER A 14 14.67 -4.54 -5.96
N ALA A 15 14.06 -3.42 -5.52
CA ALA A 15 14.26 -2.93 -4.16
C ALA A 15 13.84 -3.98 -3.11
N TYR A 16 12.67 -4.60 -3.30
CA TYR A 16 12.15 -5.62 -2.39
C TYR A 16 13.03 -6.88 -2.34
N ALA A 17 13.52 -7.34 -3.50
CA ALA A 17 14.43 -8.49 -3.58
C ALA A 17 15.74 -8.29 -2.78
N HIS A 18 16.15 -7.04 -2.56
CA HIS A 18 17.32 -6.68 -1.76
C HIS A 18 16.97 -6.26 -0.32
N GLY A 19 15.76 -6.55 0.16
CA GLY A 19 15.31 -6.21 1.51
C GLY A 19 14.91 -4.73 1.69
N GLY A 20 14.75 -3.99 0.61
CA GLY A 20 14.26 -2.61 0.60
C GLY A 20 12.74 -2.49 0.70
N SER A 21 12.25 -1.26 0.83
CA SER A 21 10.83 -0.93 0.89
C SER A 21 10.38 -0.15 -0.36
N ILE A 22 9.12 -0.33 -0.77
CA ILE A 22 8.50 0.48 -1.85
C ILE A 22 8.26 1.93 -1.46
N SER A 23 8.39 2.26 -0.17
CA SER A 23 8.36 3.63 0.33
C SER A 23 9.20 3.78 1.58
N ALA A 24 9.96 4.87 1.65
CA ALA A 24 10.71 5.28 2.83
C ALA A 24 9.89 6.32 3.63
N GLU A 25 9.98 7.59 3.24
CA GLU A 25 9.27 8.72 3.90
C GLU A 25 7.99 9.17 3.18
N HIS A 26 7.90 8.97 1.87
CA HIS A 26 6.85 9.52 1.02
C HIS A 26 5.47 8.86 1.24
N GLY A 27 5.43 7.73 1.96
CA GLY A 27 4.21 6.96 2.19
C GLY A 27 3.72 6.18 0.96
N ILE A 28 2.58 5.49 1.12
CA ILE A 28 1.95 4.68 0.08
C ILE A 28 1.00 5.55 -0.76
N GLY A 29 0.05 6.20 -0.09
CA GLY A 29 -1.01 6.96 -0.74
C GLY A 29 -1.77 6.13 -1.79
N GLN A 30 -2.58 6.80 -2.62
CA GLN A 30 -3.33 6.09 -3.67
C GLN A 30 -2.42 5.52 -4.76
N ARG A 31 -1.26 6.15 -5.00
CA ARG A 31 -0.36 5.78 -6.10
C ARG A 31 0.26 4.40 -5.93
N LYS A 32 0.52 3.97 -4.69
CA LYS A 32 1.14 2.68 -4.39
C LYS A 32 0.20 1.73 -3.65
N ARG A 33 -1.05 2.13 -3.39
CA ARG A 33 -2.05 1.32 -2.67
C ARG A 33 -2.24 -0.05 -3.31
N ASP A 34 -2.53 -0.06 -4.60
CA ASP A 34 -2.85 -1.30 -5.32
C ASP A 34 -1.60 -2.22 -5.46
N MET A 35 -0.40 -1.64 -5.35
CA MET A 35 0.85 -2.39 -5.31
C MET A 35 1.20 -2.88 -3.91
N LEU A 36 0.64 -2.29 -2.85
CA LEU A 36 1.00 -2.59 -1.46
C LEU A 36 0.83 -4.08 -1.14
N THR A 37 -0.19 -4.72 -1.72
CA THR A 37 -0.49 -6.15 -1.56
C THR A 37 0.62 -7.06 -2.06
N ASP A 38 1.43 -6.60 -3.02
CA ASP A 38 2.54 -7.39 -3.58
C ASP A 38 3.78 -7.36 -2.67
N TYR A 39 3.90 -6.35 -1.79
CA TYR A 39 5.11 -6.13 -0.97
C TYR A 39 4.88 -6.20 0.54
N LYS A 40 3.65 -6.48 0.97
CA LYS A 40 3.28 -6.63 2.38
C LYS A 40 2.67 -7.98 2.64
N SER A 41 3.01 -8.55 3.79
CA SER A 41 2.43 -9.83 4.18
C SER A 41 0.91 -9.67 4.40
N PRO A 42 0.12 -10.73 4.16
CA PRO A 42 -1.31 -10.73 4.48
C PRO A 42 -1.60 -10.35 5.94
N VAL A 43 -0.70 -10.71 6.86
CA VAL A 43 -0.81 -10.39 8.29
C VAL A 43 -0.63 -8.90 8.56
N GLU A 44 0.35 -8.24 7.93
CA GLU A 44 0.52 -6.79 8.03
C GLU A 44 -0.71 -6.05 7.49
N LEU A 45 -1.24 -6.50 6.35
CA LEU A 45 -2.41 -5.89 5.74
C LEU A 45 -3.66 -6.05 6.61
N ASP A 46 -3.90 -7.25 7.15
CA ASP A 46 -4.99 -7.49 8.11
C ASP A 46 -4.86 -6.59 9.34
N LEU A 47 -3.66 -6.51 9.91
CA LEU A 47 -3.40 -5.64 11.06
C LEU A 47 -3.70 -4.17 10.74
N MET A 48 -3.27 -3.67 9.58
CA MET A 48 -3.59 -2.30 9.14
C MET A 48 -5.10 -2.09 9.03
N HIS A 49 -5.84 -3.03 8.44
CA HIS A 49 -7.31 -2.96 8.37
C HIS A 49 -7.97 -2.95 9.75
N ARG A 50 -7.51 -3.81 10.67
CA ARG A 50 -8.05 -3.88 12.03
C ARG A 50 -7.80 -2.60 12.82
N ILE A 51 -6.61 -2.03 12.71
CA ILE A 51 -6.29 -0.73 13.32
C ILE A 51 -7.18 0.38 12.73
N LYS A 52 -7.30 0.42 11.40
CA LYS A 52 -8.17 1.40 10.71
C LYS A 52 -9.62 1.29 11.20
N HIS A 53 -10.17 0.08 11.27
CA HIS A 53 -11.55 -0.14 11.70
C HIS A 53 -11.75 0.20 13.18
N ALA A 54 -10.79 -0.12 14.05
CA ALA A 54 -10.85 0.21 15.47
C ALA A 54 -10.88 1.73 15.73
N LEU A 55 -10.15 2.51 14.92
CA LEU A 55 -10.08 3.97 15.05
C LEU A 55 -11.17 4.70 14.29
N ASP A 56 -11.63 4.15 13.17
CA ASP A 56 -12.58 4.78 12.27
C ASP A 56 -13.59 3.75 11.71
N PRO A 57 -14.51 3.29 12.57
CA PRO A 57 -15.47 2.23 12.21
C PRO A 57 -16.45 2.67 11.12
N LEU A 58 -16.69 3.98 10.97
CA LEU A 58 -17.54 4.56 9.93
C LEU A 58 -16.77 4.94 8.66
N ASN A 59 -15.46 4.67 8.61
CA ASN A 59 -14.58 4.91 7.46
C ASN A 59 -14.61 6.37 6.93
N LEU A 60 -14.68 7.36 7.82
CA LEU A 60 -14.73 8.79 7.48
C LEU A 60 -13.34 9.38 7.17
N LEU A 61 -12.29 8.82 7.77
CA LEU A 61 -10.93 9.34 7.69
C LEU A 61 -10.23 8.83 6.42
N ASN A 62 -10.44 9.55 5.32
CA ASN A 62 -9.73 9.39 4.04
C ASN A 62 -9.86 7.97 3.44
N PRO A 63 -11.09 7.55 3.09
CA PRO A 63 -11.37 6.21 2.58
C PRO A 63 -10.60 5.94 1.28
N GLY A 64 -10.05 4.72 1.17
CA GLY A 64 -9.35 4.30 -0.05
C GLY A 64 -7.96 4.90 -0.23
N LYS A 65 -7.38 5.62 0.74
CA LYS A 65 -6.06 6.23 0.55
C LYS A 65 -4.91 5.24 0.58
N VAL A 66 -4.81 4.42 1.63
CA VAL A 66 -3.73 3.44 1.84
C VAL A 66 -4.24 2.01 1.81
N LEU A 67 -5.46 1.81 2.30
CA LEU A 67 -6.18 0.54 2.27
C LEU A 67 -7.39 0.71 1.37
N GLU A 68 -7.76 -0.34 0.66
CA GLU A 68 -9.04 -0.36 -0.05
C GLU A 68 -10.19 -0.22 0.94
N ALA A 69 -11.25 0.49 0.52
CA ALA A 69 -12.47 0.53 1.28
C ALA A 69 -13.13 -0.85 1.19
N ARG A 70 -13.17 -1.59 2.31
CA ARG A 70 -14.00 -2.80 2.38
C ARG A 70 -15.45 -2.35 2.38
N THR A 71 -16.25 -3.00 1.54
CA THR A 71 -17.71 -2.82 1.48
C THR A 71 -18.36 -3.43 2.71
#